data_AF-A0A3B8JXU4-F1
#
_entry.id   AF-A0A3B8JXU4-F1
#
_cell.length_a   1.000
_cell.length_b   1.000
_cell.length_c   1.000
_cell.angle_alpha   90.00
_cell.angle_beta   90.00
_cell.angle_gamma   90.00
#
_symmetry.space_group_name_H-M   'P 1'
#
loop_
_entity.id
_entity.type
_entity.pdbx_description
1 polymer ?
#
loop_
_entity_poly.entity_id
_entity_poly.type
_entity_poly.pdbx_seq_one_letter_code
_entity_poly.pdbx_strand_id
1 'polypeptide(L)'
;IKHYARKYVSEHYGGEPPMTIGRTCALARKVNVDGAVFVAPFTCMPGSFVEAQMGAMREELGFPMIAVYYDSKESANREEFIRSLVFQAKQRLTGKSQVK
;
A
#
# COMPACT_ATOMS: atom_id res chain seq x y z
N ILE A 1 -8.22 12.67 -5.01
CA ILE A 1 -7.33 11.49 -4.83
C ILE A 1 -6.65 11.01 -6.10
N LYS A 2 -7.33 10.94 -7.26
CA LYS A 2 -6.73 10.46 -8.53
C LYS A 2 -5.45 11.19 -8.97
N HIS A 3 -5.33 12.49 -8.70
CA HIS A 3 -4.12 13.25 -9.05
C HIS A 3 -2.85 12.71 -8.38
N TYR A 4 -2.96 12.11 -7.19
CA TYR A 4 -1.83 11.49 -6.51
C TYR A 4 -1.38 10.18 -7.18
N ALA A 5 -2.23 9.57 -8.02
CA ALA A 5 -1.93 8.31 -8.69
C ALA A 5 -1.21 8.50 -10.03
N ARG A 6 -1.22 9.71 -10.61
CA ARG A 6 -0.75 10.01 -11.98
C ARG A 6 0.70 9.56 -12.26
N LYS A 7 1.54 9.45 -11.23
CA LYS A 7 2.92 8.99 -11.37
C LYS A 7 3.04 7.47 -11.56
N TYR A 8 2.05 6.71 -11.09
CA TYR A 8 2.07 5.24 -11.07
C TYR A 8 1.04 4.63 -12.03
N VAL A 9 0.05 5.41 -12.49
CA VAL A 9 -0.98 4.93 -13.40
C VAL A 9 -1.45 6.06 -14.32
N SER A 10 -1.66 5.71 -15.59
CA SER A 10 -2.20 6.63 -16.61
C SER A 10 -3.59 7.13 -16.21
N GLU A 11 -3.90 8.37 -16.60
CA GLU A 11 -5.21 8.97 -16.36
C GLU A 11 -6.36 8.31 -17.14
N HIS A 12 -6.03 7.51 -18.17
CA HIS A 12 -6.99 6.71 -18.91
C HIS A 12 -7.49 5.48 -18.13
N TYR A 13 -6.79 5.10 -17.04
CA TYR A 13 -7.30 4.05 -16.17
C TYR A 13 -8.48 4.54 -15.34
N GLY A 14 -9.57 3.78 -15.39
CA GLY A 14 -10.70 3.90 -14.50
C GLY A 14 -10.64 2.92 -13.33
N GLY A 15 -11.68 2.93 -12.50
CA GLY A 15 -11.90 1.91 -11.48
C GLY A 15 -10.94 1.96 -10.30
N GLU A 16 -10.62 0.77 -9.78
CA GLU A 16 -9.89 0.59 -8.52
C GLU A 16 -8.43 1.09 -8.54
N PRO A 17 -7.59 0.82 -9.56
CA PRO A 17 -6.17 1.15 -9.50
C PRO A 17 -5.84 2.63 -9.20
N PRO A 18 -6.37 3.63 -9.95
CA PRO A 18 -6.09 5.03 -9.65
C PRO A 18 -6.71 5.50 -8.33
N MET A 19 -7.77 4.83 -7.85
CA MET A 19 -8.42 5.15 -6.58
C MET A 19 -7.59 4.64 -5.40
N THR A 20 -7.13 3.39 -5.46
CA THR A 20 -6.33 2.75 -4.41
C THR A 20 -4.95 3.39 -4.30
N ILE A 21 -4.22 3.51 -5.41
CA ILE A 21 -2.90 4.16 -5.45
C ILE A 21 -3.01 5.60 -4.93
N GLY A 22 -3.96 6.38 -5.49
CA GLY A 22 -4.12 7.78 -5.11
C GLY A 22 -4.50 7.97 -3.64
N ARG A 23 -5.28 7.05 -3.07
CA ARG A 23 -5.62 7.07 -1.64
C ARG A 23 -4.40 6.72 -0.78
N THR A 24 -3.64 5.70 -1.13
CA THR A 24 -2.42 5.32 -0.39
C THR A 24 -1.39 6.45 -0.40
N CYS A 25 -1.14 7.07 -1.56
CA CYS A 25 -0.25 8.23 -1.66
C CYS A 25 -0.71 9.42 -0.80
N ALA A 26 -2.02 9.69 -0.76
CA ALA A 26 -2.58 10.74 0.07
C ALA A 26 -2.45 10.42 1.58
N LEU A 27 -2.66 9.17 1.97
CA LEU A 27 -2.54 8.71 3.36
C LEU A 27 -1.09 8.68 3.85
N ALA A 28 -0.15 8.28 2.99
CA ALA A 28 1.28 8.21 3.33
C ALA A 28 1.87 9.58 3.76
N ARG A 29 1.22 10.68 3.36
CA ARG A 29 1.58 12.06 3.71
C ARG A 29 0.92 12.57 5.00
N LYS A 30 0.04 11.79 5.63
CA LYS A 30 -0.61 12.19 6.89
C LYS A 30 0.26 11.83 8.10
N VAL A 31 0.14 12.61 9.18
CA VAL A 31 0.96 12.47 10.39
C VAL A 31 0.68 11.16 11.14
N ASN A 32 -0.55 10.63 11.09
CA ASN A 32 -0.99 9.48 11.90
C ASN A 32 -1.23 8.22 11.06
N VAL A 33 -0.50 8.05 9.95
CA VAL A 33 -0.55 6.84 9.12
C VAL A 33 0.87 6.43 8.78
N ASP A 34 1.21 5.18 9.10
CA ASP A 34 2.57 4.65 8.97
C ASP A 34 2.67 3.33 8.22
N GLY A 35 1.56 2.84 7.67
CA GLY A 35 1.58 1.74 6.71
C GLY A 35 0.21 1.49 6.09
N ALA A 36 0.16 0.59 5.10
CA ALA A 36 -1.08 0.15 4.48
C ALA A 36 -1.11 -1.35 4.18
N VAL A 37 -2.28 -1.96 4.35
CA VAL A 37 -2.56 -3.30 3.83
C VAL A 37 -3.53 -3.12 2.67
N PHE A 38 -3.14 -3.56 1.48
CA PHE A 38 -4.04 -3.73 0.36
C PHE A 38 -4.62 -5.14 0.41
N VAL A 39 -5.95 -5.24 0.37
CA VAL A 39 -6.66 -6.52 0.46
C VAL A 39 -7.50 -6.70 -0.80
N ALA A 40 -7.32 -7.81 -1.50
CA ALA A 40 -8.02 -8.09 -2.75
C ALA A 40 -8.32 -9.60 -2.90
N PRO A 41 -9.36 -9.99 -3.64
CA PRO A 41 -9.57 -11.40 -3.95
C PRO A 41 -8.47 -11.91 -4.90
N PHE A 42 -8.10 -13.19 -4.77
CA PHE A 42 -7.17 -13.83 -5.70
C PHE A 42 -7.68 -13.70 -7.15
N THR A 43 -6.76 -13.58 -8.11
CA THR A 43 -7.04 -13.29 -9.53
C THR A 43 -7.73 -11.95 -9.84
N CYS A 44 -7.78 -11.01 -8.90
CA CYS A 44 -8.25 -9.64 -9.19
C CYS A 44 -7.24 -8.90 -10.08
N MET A 45 -7.46 -8.85 -11.40
CA MET A 45 -6.60 -8.10 -12.34
C MET A 45 -6.33 -6.65 -11.89
N PRO A 46 -7.32 -5.85 -11.43
CA PRO A 46 -7.08 -4.54 -10.83
C PRO A 46 -6.13 -4.59 -9.62
N GLY A 47 -6.27 -5.60 -8.77
CA GLY A 47 -5.42 -5.80 -7.60
C GLY A 47 -3.98 -6.11 -7.95
N SER A 48 -3.74 -6.98 -8.94
CA SER A 48 -2.40 -7.28 -9.44
C SER A 48 -1.70 -6.05 -10.01
N PHE A 49 -2.45 -5.14 -10.66
CA PHE A 49 -1.90 -3.88 -11.12
C PHE A 49 -1.48 -2.97 -9.95
N VAL A 50 -2.32 -2.85 -8.91
CA VAL A 50 -1.98 -2.07 -7.70
C VAL A 50 -0.72 -2.63 -7.04
N GLU A 51 -0.65 -3.94 -6.88
CA GLU A 51 0.52 -4.62 -6.30
C GLU A 51 1.80 -4.38 -7.11
N ALA A 52 1.73 -4.41 -8.44
CA ALA A 52 2.86 -4.11 -9.32
C ALA A 52 3.43 -2.70 -9.09
N GLN A 53 2.60 -1.74 -8.68
CA GLN A 53 3.04 -0.37 -8.37
C GLN A 53 3.57 -0.21 -6.95
N MET A 54 3.31 -1.14 -6.03
CA MET A 54 3.68 -1.00 -4.62
C MET A 54 5.19 -0.86 -4.41
N GLY A 55 6.02 -1.50 -5.23
CA GLY A 55 7.48 -1.37 -5.14
C GLY A 55 7.95 0.08 -5.29
N ALA A 56 7.56 0.72 -6.39
CA ALA A 56 7.87 2.13 -6.66
C ALA A 56 7.26 3.07 -5.61
N MET A 57 6.05 2.77 -5.13
CA MET A 57 5.40 3.55 -4.08
C MET A 57 6.13 3.46 -2.73
N ARG A 58 6.62 2.26 -2.35
CA ARG A 58 7.39 2.08 -1.10
C ARG A 58 8.68 2.89 -1.14
N GLU A 59 9.41 2.81 -2.25
CA GLU A 59 10.69 3.52 -2.43
C GLU A 59 10.50 5.03 -2.34
N GLU A 60 9.52 5.58 -3.05
CA GLU A 60 9.30 7.02 -3.09
C GLU A 60 8.69 7.59 -1.80
N LEU A 61 7.75 6.88 -1.19
CA LEU A 61 7.01 7.40 -0.03
C LEU A 61 7.70 7.05 1.30
N GLY A 62 8.67 6.14 1.28
CA GLY A 62 9.24 5.50 2.47
C GLY A 62 8.18 4.84 3.35
N PHE A 63 7.04 4.49 2.77
CA PHE A 63 5.82 4.11 3.48
C PHE A 63 5.58 2.61 3.29
N PRO A 64 5.64 1.80 4.36
CA PRO A 64 5.55 0.36 4.24
C PRO A 64 4.12 -0.05 3.88
N MET A 65 4.00 -0.99 2.96
CA MET A 65 2.70 -1.49 2.50
C MET A 65 2.81 -2.94 2.06
N ILE A 66 1.77 -3.75 2.25
CA ILE A 66 1.72 -5.14 1.76
C ILE A 66 0.44 -5.38 0.98
N ALA A 67 0.44 -6.39 0.11
CA ALA A 67 -0.76 -6.94 -0.49
C ALA A 67 -1.11 -8.27 0.19
N VAL A 68 -2.39 -8.46 0.51
CA VAL A 68 -2.94 -9.70 1.05
C VAL A 68 -4.08 -10.15 0.15
N TYR A 69 -3.90 -11.30 -0.48
CA TYR A 69 -4.94 -11.91 -1.30
C TYR A 69 -5.70 -12.97 -0.52
N TYR A 70 -7.00 -13.07 -0.77
CA TYR A 70 -7.86 -14.11 -0.19
C TYR A 70 -8.54 -14.93 -1.29
N ASP A 71 -8.63 -16.25 -1.09
CA ASP A 71 -9.22 -17.23 -2.00
C ASP A 71 -10.11 -18.25 -1.26
N SER A 72 -10.68 -17.84 -0.13
CA SER A 72 -11.43 -18.69 0.82
C SER A 72 -10.61 -19.78 1.51
N LYS A 73 -9.29 -19.84 1.28
CA LYS A 73 -8.37 -20.71 2.01
C LYS A 73 -7.55 -19.92 3.01
N GLU A 74 -7.00 -20.63 3.98
CA GLU A 74 -6.04 -20.05 4.90
C GLU A 74 -4.69 -19.87 4.22
N SER A 75 -4.19 -18.63 4.22
CA SER A 75 -2.87 -18.32 3.68
C SER A 75 -1.83 -18.44 4.79
N ALA A 76 -0.89 -19.38 4.66
CA ALA A 76 0.14 -19.65 5.67
C ALA A 76 0.99 -18.41 6.03
N ASN A 77 1.22 -17.50 5.07
CA ASN A 77 2.18 -16.41 5.23
C ASN A 77 1.54 -15.06 5.63
N ARG A 78 0.21 -14.98 5.72
CA ARG A 78 -0.48 -13.70 5.96
C ARG A 78 -0.13 -13.08 7.29
N GLU A 79 -0.08 -13.88 8.35
CA GLU A 79 0.30 -13.42 9.68
C GLU A 79 1.71 -12.84 9.68
N GLU A 80 2.66 -13.51 9.02
CA GLU A 80 4.05 -13.04 8.93
C GLU A 80 4.16 -11.73 8.16
N PHE A 81 3.43 -11.58 7.05
CA PHE A 81 3.42 -10.32 6.30
C PHE A 81 2.83 -9.16 7.10
N ILE A 82 1.75 -9.41 7.85
CA ILE A 82 1.14 -8.40 8.72
C ILE A 82 2.12 -8.01 9.84
N ARG A 83 2.78 -8.98 10.47
CA ARG A 83 3.79 -8.71 11.51
C ARG A 83 4.95 -7.89 10.97
N SER A 84 5.46 -8.24 9.80
CA SER A 84 6.52 -7.50 9.11
C SER A 84 6.11 -6.07 8.80
N LEU A 85 4.88 -5.86 8.29
CA LEU A 85 4.34 -4.51 8.07
C LEU A 85 4.28 -3.72 9.38
N VAL A 86 3.73 -4.31 10.45
CA VAL A 86 3.60 -3.64 11.75
C VAL A 86 4.97 -3.27 12.31
N PHE A 87 5.96 -4.15 12.16
CA PHE A 87 7.33 -3.87 12.55
C PHE A 87 7.90 -2.66 11.80
N GLN A 88 7.79 -2.63 10.47
CA GLN A 88 8.26 -1.51 9.65
C GLN A 88 7.51 -0.21 9.94
N ALA A 89 6.19 -0.29 10.15
CA ALA A 89 5.36 0.88 10.48
C ALA A 89 5.78 1.49 11.83
N LYS A 90 6.09 0.67 12.84
CA LYS A 90 6.63 1.15 14.12
C LYS A 90 7.96 1.88 13.94
N GLN A 91 8.88 1.33 13.13
CA GLN A 91 10.17 1.98 12.84
C GLN A 91 9.99 3.33 12.14
N ARG A 92 9.05 3.44 11.20
CA ARG A 92 8.71 4.72 10.55
C ARG A 92 8.12 5.72 11.53
N LEU A 93 7.20 5.30 12.39
CA LEU A 93 6.57 6.15 13.40
C LEU A 93 7.61 6.71 14.39
N THR A 94 8.51 5.87 14.90
CA THR A 94 9.58 6.32 15.82
C THR A 94 10.60 7.21 15.12
N GLY A 95 10.94 6.91 13.86
CA GLY A 95 11.82 7.75 13.03
C GLY A 95 11.24 9.16 12.81
N LYS A 96 9.92 9.29 12.59
CA LYS A 96 9.25 10.61 12.48
C LYS A 96 9.29 11.42 13.78
N SER A 97 9.25 10.78 14.95
CA SER A 97 9.30 11.48 16.25
C SER A 97 10.65 12.10 16.58
N GLN A 98 11.75 11.65 15.95
CA GLN A 98 13.08 12.22 16.16
C GLN A 98 13.40 13.42 15.26
N VAL A 99 12.53 13.73 14.28
CA VAL A 99 12.70 14.86 13.33
C VAL A 99 11.79 16.03 13.71
N LYS A 100 11.42 16.15 14.99
CA LYS A 100 10.68 17.30 15.53
C LYS A 100 11.58 18.21 16.34
#